data_AF-A0A7W0Y5N2-F1
#
_entry.id   AF-A0A7W0Y5N2-F1
#
_cell.length_a   1.000
_cell.length_b   1.000
_cell.length_c   1.000
_cell.angle_alpha   90.00
_cell.angle_beta   90.00
_cell.angle_gamma   90.00
#
_symmetry.space_group_name_H-M   'P 1'
#
loop_
_entity.id
_entity.type
_entity.pdbx_description
1 polymer ?
#
loop_
_entity_poly.entity_id
_entity_poly.type
_entity_poly.pdbx_seq_one_letter_code
_entity_poly.pdbx_strand_id
1 'polypeptide(L)'
;MTENLVLAPSDGAFDLDRLRSRLDSQPDALLDPCGSGTYMLCGDPERVPMYDRARRQDPSRFFYLPLIFSTPEQVLVNQESGDAPQLRSALEVVRWMVAELHATIRTDEGARDLSELVRRDGVESLYPSDVAEAPLPWAD
;
A
#
# COMPACT_ATOMS: atom_id res chain seq x y z
N MET A 1 4.67 12.71 -9.47
CA MET A 1 3.38 12.07 -9.19
C MET A 1 3.69 10.59 -9.05
N THR A 2 3.25 9.96 -7.96
CA THR A 2 3.51 8.54 -7.70
C THR A 2 2.56 7.70 -8.54
N GLU A 3 3.04 6.62 -9.15
CA GLU A 3 2.22 5.72 -9.98
C GLU A 3 1.56 4.63 -9.12
N ASN A 4 0.43 4.12 -9.59
CA ASN A 4 -0.17 2.90 -9.05
C ASN A 4 0.73 1.69 -9.36
N LEU A 5 0.86 0.78 -8.39
CA LEU A 5 1.73 -0.39 -8.49
C LEU A 5 0.91 -1.67 -8.46
N VAL A 6 1.32 -2.63 -9.29
CA VAL A 6 0.86 -4.01 -9.24
C VAL A 6 2.02 -4.89 -8.81
N LEU A 7 1.85 -5.54 -7.68
CA LEU A 7 2.78 -6.53 -7.15
C LEU A 7 2.27 -7.92 -7.48
N ALA A 8 3.13 -8.77 -8.02
CA ALA A 8 2.81 -10.17 -8.32
C ALA A 8 3.83 -11.09 -7.66
N PRO A 9 3.43 -12.27 -7.15
CA PRO A 9 4.36 -13.21 -6.54
C PRO A 9 5.36 -13.71 -7.59
N SER A 10 6.63 -13.86 -7.22
CA SER A 10 7.63 -14.45 -8.13
C SER A 10 7.38 -15.94 -8.40
N ASP A 11 6.71 -16.63 -7.47
CA ASP A 11 6.33 -18.04 -7.60
C ASP A 11 4.98 -18.29 -6.91
N GLY A 12 4.14 -19.11 -7.53
CA GLY A 12 2.84 -19.50 -7.00
C GLY A 12 1.86 -18.35 -6.78
N ALA A 13 1.28 -18.30 -5.57
CA ALA A 13 0.26 -17.34 -5.16
C ALA A 13 0.66 -16.67 -3.84
N PHE A 14 0.19 -15.46 -3.60
CA PHE A 14 0.36 -14.79 -2.32
C PHE A 14 -0.38 -15.51 -1.19
N ASP A 15 0.28 -15.62 -0.04
CA ASP A 15 -0.36 -15.91 1.24
C ASP A 15 -1.12 -14.66 1.71
N LEU A 16 -2.41 -14.61 1.38
CA LEU A 16 -3.28 -13.49 1.72
C LEU A 16 -3.52 -13.35 3.23
N ASP A 17 -3.44 -14.43 4.00
CA ASP A 17 -3.64 -14.36 5.44
C ASP A 17 -2.41 -13.72 6.10
N ARG A 18 -1.21 -14.01 5.59
CA ARG A 18 0.02 -13.31 6.00
C ARG A 18 -0.02 -11.82 5.64
N LEU A 19 -0.47 -11.47 4.44
CA LEU A 19 -0.63 -10.07 4.04
C LEU A 19 -1.64 -9.34 4.92
N ARG A 20 -2.81 -9.94 5.17
CA ARG A 20 -3.83 -9.37 6.06
C ARG A 20 -3.31 -9.19 7.47
N SER A 21 -2.65 -10.21 8.03
CA SER A 21 -2.05 -10.10 9.36
C SER A 21 -1.04 -8.97 9.45
N ARG A 22 -0.24 -8.74 8.40
CA ARG A 22 0.67 -7.58 8.33
C ARG A 22 -0.09 -6.26 8.31
N LEU A 23 -1.10 -6.13 7.45
CA LEU A 23 -1.89 -4.89 7.35
C LEU A 23 -2.67 -4.62 8.64
N ASP A 24 -3.25 -5.64 9.27
CA ASP A 24 -3.94 -5.52 10.56
C ASP A 24 -3.00 -5.10 11.69
N SER A 25 -1.70 -5.43 11.60
CA SER A 25 -0.68 -5.00 12.56
C SER A 25 -0.20 -3.57 12.36
N GLN A 26 -0.54 -2.96 11.21
CA GLN A 26 -0.06 -1.64 10.85
C GLN A 26 -0.98 -0.55 11.44
N PRO A 27 -0.47 0.35 12.31
CA PRO A 27 -1.32 1.25 13.10
C PRO A 27 -2.20 2.22 12.30
N ASP A 28 -1.82 2.56 11.08
CA ASP A 28 -2.54 3.49 10.21
C ASP A 28 -3.34 2.79 9.10
N ALA A 29 -3.37 1.46 9.07
CA ALA A 29 -4.14 0.70 8.11
C ALA A 29 -5.57 0.45 8.62
N LEU A 30 -6.55 0.61 7.73
CA LEU A 30 -7.97 0.40 8.02
C LEU A 30 -8.57 -0.54 6.97
N LEU A 31 -8.99 -1.73 7.38
CA LEU A 31 -9.83 -2.59 6.55
C LEU A 31 -11.17 -1.89 6.29
N ASP A 32 -11.63 -1.86 5.03
CA ASP A 32 -12.87 -1.17 4.67
C ASP A 32 -14.05 -1.62 5.53
N PRO A 33 -14.61 -0.72 6.37
CA PRO A 33 -15.73 -1.05 7.25
C PRO A 33 -17.02 -1.43 6.51
N CYS A 34 -17.10 -1.17 5.21
CA CYS A 34 -18.23 -1.54 4.36
C CYS A 34 -18.07 -2.94 3.71
N GLY A 35 -16.99 -3.67 4.00
CA GLY A 35 -16.85 -5.07 3.60
C GLY A 35 -16.37 -5.30 2.16
N SER A 36 -15.69 -4.34 1.53
CA SER A 36 -15.09 -4.56 0.19
C SER A 36 -13.85 -5.47 0.22
N GLY A 37 -13.22 -5.64 1.38
CA GLY A 37 -11.95 -6.36 1.50
C GLY A 37 -10.71 -5.52 1.15
N THR A 38 -10.89 -4.24 0.81
CA THR A 38 -9.80 -3.28 0.55
C THR A 38 -9.27 -2.70 1.85
N TYR A 39 -7.95 -2.54 1.96
CA TYR A 39 -7.34 -1.76 3.05
C TYR A 39 -7.08 -0.32 2.59
N MET A 40 -7.35 0.64 3.47
CA MET A 40 -7.03 2.05 3.31
C MET A 40 -5.81 2.39 4.19
N LEU A 41 -4.81 3.05 3.62
CA LEU A 41 -3.63 3.50 4.37
C LEU A 41 -3.80 4.97 4.73
N CYS A 42 -4.03 5.25 6.01
CA CYS A 42 -4.39 6.58 6.49
C CYS A 42 -3.19 7.52 6.65
N GLY A 43 -1.97 6.98 6.69
CA GLY A 43 -0.71 7.71 6.90
C GLY A 43 -0.47 8.15 8.34
N ASP A 44 -1.50 8.11 9.18
CA ASP A 44 -1.48 8.53 10.58
C ASP A 44 -2.53 7.73 11.38
N PRO A 45 -2.13 7.02 12.46
CA PRO A 45 -3.05 6.26 13.30
C PRO A 45 -4.17 7.11 13.91
N GLU A 46 -3.90 8.38 14.23
CA GLU A 46 -4.89 9.27 14.84
C GLU A 46 -6.03 9.62 13.87
N ARG A 47 -5.79 9.49 12.55
CA ARG A 47 -6.79 9.76 11.50
C ARG A 47 -7.66 8.55 11.18
N VAL A 48 -7.29 7.34 11.60
CA VAL A 48 -8.05 6.10 11.32
C VAL A 48 -9.53 6.21 11.76
N PRO A 49 -9.87 6.68 12.98
CA PRO A 49 -11.27 6.81 13.39
C PRO A 49 -12.09 7.81 12.56
N MET A 50 -11.42 8.85 12.04
CA MET A 50 -12.06 9.83 11.15
C MET A 50 -12.42 9.16 9.81
N TYR A 51 -11.50 8.41 9.22
CA TYR A 51 -11.74 7.71 7.95
C TYR A 51 -12.77 6.59 8.07
N ASP A 52 -12.75 5.80 9.16
CA ASP A 52 -13.79 4.78 9.41
C ASP A 52 -15.18 5.42 9.45
N ARG A 53 -15.35 6.48 10.25
CA ARG A 53 -16.63 7.19 10.36
C ARG A 53 -17.09 7.73 9.01
N ALA A 54 -16.20 8.42 8.29
CA ALA A 54 -16.53 9.06 7.04
C ALA A 54 -16.91 8.03 5.96
N ARG A 55 -16.22 6.87 5.93
CA ARG A 55 -16.50 5.75 5.03
C ARG A 55 -17.86 5.12 5.29
N ARG A 56 -18.26 4.98 6.56
CA ARG A 56 -19.60 4.48 6.94
C ARG A 56 -20.72 5.47 6.60
N GLN A 57 -20.43 6.77 6.62
CA GLN A 57 -21.40 7.81 6.28
C GLN A 57 -21.65 7.92 4.78
N ASP A 58 -20.61 7.78 3.95
CA ASP A 58 -20.72 7.71 2.49
C ASP A 58 -20.00 6.47 1.92
N PRO A 59 -20.72 5.34 1.82
CA PRO A 59 -20.19 4.09 1.26
C PRO A 59 -19.93 4.15 -0.25
N SER A 60 -20.28 5.23 -0.96
CA SER A 60 -20.12 5.30 -2.42
C SER A 60 -18.71 5.71 -2.86
N ARG A 61 -17.87 6.20 -1.94
CA ARG A 61 -16.55 6.75 -2.25
C ARG A 61 -15.49 6.23 -1.30
N PHE A 62 -14.29 6.05 -1.85
CA PHE A 62 -13.05 6.04 -1.07
C PHE A 62 -12.51 7.47 -1.00
N PHE A 63 -11.89 7.81 0.12
CA PHE A 63 -11.17 9.07 0.26
C PHE A 63 -9.89 9.02 -0.59
N TYR A 64 -9.31 10.19 -0.88
CA TYR A 64 -8.00 10.31 -1.53
C TYR A 64 -6.91 9.76 -0.60
N LEU A 65 -6.78 8.43 -0.60
CA LEU A 65 -5.91 7.61 0.23
C LEU A 65 -5.33 6.50 -0.64
N PRO A 66 -4.14 6.00 -0.34
CA PRO A 66 -3.67 4.75 -0.88
C PRO A 66 -4.56 3.59 -0.47
N LEU A 67 -4.89 2.73 -1.43
CA LEU A 67 -5.75 1.58 -1.29
C LEU A 67 -4.98 0.31 -1.68
N ILE A 68 -5.14 -0.73 -0.87
CA ILE A 68 -4.57 -2.06 -1.13
C ILE A 68 -5.70 -3.01 -1.49
N PHE A 69 -5.69 -3.50 -2.73
CA PHE A 69 -6.56 -4.56 -3.21
C PHE A 69 -5.72 -5.81 -3.43
N SER A 70 -6.12 -6.94 -2.86
CA SER A 70 -5.33 -8.17 -2.92
C SER A 70 -6.14 -9.36 -3.42
N THR A 71 -5.59 -10.08 -4.39
CA THR A 71 -6.00 -11.43 -4.79
C THR A 71 -4.81 -12.38 -4.63
N PRO A 72 -5.00 -13.71 -4.69
CA PRO A 72 -3.88 -14.64 -4.63
C PRO A 72 -2.84 -14.41 -5.73
N GLU A 73 -3.21 -13.83 -6.86
CA GLU A 73 -2.35 -13.60 -8.02
C GLU A 73 -1.62 -12.26 -7.98
N GLN A 74 -2.20 -11.23 -7.34
CA GLN A 74 -1.62 -9.90 -7.34
C GLN A 74 -2.14 -9.01 -6.21
N VAL A 75 -1.38 -7.96 -5.92
CA VAL A 75 -1.79 -6.85 -5.07
C VAL A 75 -1.67 -5.55 -5.84
N LEU A 76 -2.77 -4.81 -5.93
CA LEU A 76 -2.80 -3.46 -6.45
C LEU A 76 -2.66 -2.47 -5.30
N VAL A 77 -1.67 -1.58 -5.42
CA VAL A 77 -1.46 -0.41 -4.56
C VAL A 77 -1.85 0.81 -5.36
N ASN A 78 -3.11 1.24 -5.20
CA ASN A 78 -3.61 2.47 -5.82
C ASN A 78 -3.25 3.63 -4.91
N GLN A 79 -2.32 4.50 -5.31
CA GLN A 79 -1.69 5.48 -4.42
C GLN A 79 -1.51 6.88 -5.04
N GLU A 80 -1.92 7.08 -6.30
CA GLU A 80 -1.77 8.35 -7.03
C GLU A 80 -2.34 9.58 -6.30
N SER A 81 -3.36 9.35 -5.48
CA SER A 81 -4.05 10.41 -4.72
C SER A 81 -3.57 10.58 -3.28
N GLY A 82 -2.57 9.81 -2.84
CA GLY A 82 -2.07 9.85 -1.46
C GLY A 82 -1.24 11.11 -1.18
N ASP A 83 -1.39 11.65 0.03
CA ASP A 83 -0.47 12.66 0.57
C ASP A 83 0.85 12.03 1.07
N ALA A 84 1.86 12.85 1.40
CA ALA A 84 3.19 12.33 1.76
C ALA A 84 3.18 11.33 2.94
N PRO A 85 2.47 11.57 4.07
CA PRO A 85 2.32 10.56 5.14
C PRO A 85 1.70 9.25 4.67
N GLN A 86 0.67 9.32 3.82
CA GLN A 86 0.01 8.14 3.29
C GLN A 86 0.89 7.37 2.30
N LEU A 87 1.62 8.07 1.43
CA LEU A 87 2.59 7.47 0.52
C LEU A 87 3.74 6.83 1.28
N ARG A 88 4.15 7.42 2.40
CA ARG A 88 5.17 6.85 3.30
C ARG A 88 4.70 5.52 3.88
N SER A 89 3.45 5.44 4.27
CA SER A 89 2.80 4.21 4.73
C SER A 89 2.70 3.15 3.63
N ALA A 90 2.30 3.55 2.42
CA ALA A 90 2.28 2.66 1.25
C ALA A 90 3.68 2.10 0.93
N LEU A 91 4.72 2.93 1.00
CA LEU A 91 6.11 2.51 0.81
C LEU A 91 6.50 1.38 1.76
N GLU A 92 6.09 1.40 3.03
CA GLU A 92 6.40 0.31 3.98
C GLU A 92 5.72 -0.99 3.61
N VAL A 93 4.46 -0.93 3.18
CA VAL A 93 3.73 -2.12 2.74
C VAL A 93 4.46 -2.73 1.53
N VAL A 94 4.81 -1.91 0.53
CA VAL A 94 5.53 -2.36 -0.67
C VAL A 94 6.91 -2.91 -0.30
N ARG A 95 7.66 -2.22 0.57
CA ARG A 95 8.98 -2.67 1.06
C ARG A 95 8.88 -4.03 1.72
N TRP A 96 7.92 -4.21 2.62
CA TRP A 96 7.68 -5.48 3.29
C TRP A 96 7.30 -6.59 2.30
N MET A 97 6.41 -6.31 1.34
CA MET A 97 6.01 -7.30 0.34
C MET A 97 7.18 -7.77 -0.53
N VAL A 98 8.05 -6.86 -0.95
CA VAL A 98 9.26 -7.21 -1.73
C VAL A 98 10.22 -8.08 -0.90
N ALA A 99 10.43 -7.71 0.37
CA ALA A 99 11.36 -8.41 1.25
C ALA A 99 10.85 -9.80 1.67
N GLU A 100 9.57 -9.89 2.04
CA GLU A 100 9.01 -11.07 2.72
C GLU A 100 8.19 -12.00 1.83
N LEU A 101 7.66 -11.48 0.72
CA LEU A 101 6.83 -12.24 -0.23
C LEU A 101 7.49 -12.38 -1.61
N HIS A 102 8.73 -11.89 -1.76
CA HIS A 102 9.48 -11.95 -3.02
C HIS A 102 8.66 -11.46 -4.23
N ALA A 103 7.96 -10.33 -4.07
CA ALA A 103 7.11 -9.80 -5.11
C ALA A 103 7.92 -9.14 -6.26
N THR A 104 7.45 -9.34 -7.50
CA THR A 104 7.80 -8.49 -8.65
C THR A 104 6.89 -7.28 -8.68
N ILE A 105 7.36 -6.17 -9.27
CA ILE A 105 6.62 -4.89 -9.28
C ILE A 105 6.48 -4.39 -10.72
N ARG A 106 5.27 -3.97 -11.06
CA ARG A 106 4.94 -3.32 -12.33
C ARG A 106 4.08 -2.08 -12.09
N THR A 107 4.02 -1.18 -13.06
CA THR A 107 3.00 -0.13 -13.06
C THR A 107 1.62 -0.74 -13.38
N ASP A 108 0.53 -0.14 -12.87
CA ASP A 108 -0.84 -0.66 -13.03
C ASP A 108 -1.28 -0.85 -14.50
N GLU A 109 -0.81 0.01 -15.41
CA GLU A 109 -1.05 -0.15 -16.85
C GLU A 109 -0.26 -1.31 -17.49
N GLY A 110 0.51 -2.07 -16.70
CA GLY A 110 1.35 -3.19 -17.15
C GLY A 110 2.51 -2.77 -18.07
N ALA A 111 2.67 -1.47 -18.31
CA ALA A 111 3.57 -0.93 -19.32
C ALA A 111 5.06 -1.03 -18.93
N ARG A 112 5.36 -1.08 -17.62
CA ARG A 112 6.74 -1.03 -17.12
C ARG A 112 6.97 -2.00 -15.97
N ASP A 113 7.87 -2.94 -16.18
CA ASP A 113 8.44 -3.77 -15.11
C ASP A 113 9.47 -2.95 -14.33
N LEU A 114 9.27 -2.87 -13.01
CA LEU A 114 10.10 -2.10 -12.07
C LEU A 114 10.98 -3.01 -11.22
N SER A 115 10.89 -4.33 -11.39
CA SER A 115 11.56 -5.30 -10.53
C SER A 115 13.08 -5.17 -10.55
N GLU A 116 13.66 -4.89 -11.72
CA GLU A 116 15.11 -4.64 -11.86
C GLU A 116 15.55 -3.33 -11.18
N LEU A 117 14.73 -2.28 -11.30
CA LEU A 117 14.98 -1.00 -10.65
C LEU A 117 14.97 -1.19 -9.13
N VAL A 118 13.94 -1.85 -8.59
CA VAL A 118 13.80 -2.14 -7.16
C VAL A 118 14.93 -3.03 -6.65
N ARG A 119 15.39 -4.02 -7.43
CA ARG A 119 16.52 -4.86 -7.02
C ARG A 119 17.83 -4.07 -6.91
N ARG A 120 18.03 -3.08 -7.77
CA ARG A 120 19.25 -2.27 -7.81
C ARG A 120 19.24 -1.15 -6.77
N ASP A 121 18.12 -0.42 -6.69
CA ASP A 121 18.04 0.87 -6.01
C ASP A 121 17.08 0.86 -4.80
N GLY A 122 16.42 -0.27 -4.52
CA GLY A 122 15.42 -0.39 -3.46
C GLY A 122 14.03 0.09 -3.88
N VAL A 123 13.04 -0.16 -3.00
CA VAL A 123 11.64 0.28 -3.21
C VAL A 123 11.52 1.80 -3.12
N GLU A 124 12.42 2.44 -2.40
CA GLU A 124 12.52 3.89 -2.19
C GLU A 124 12.62 4.64 -3.52
N SER A 125 13.27 4.03 -4.53
CA SER A 125 13.41 4.59 -5.88
C SER A 125 12.08 4.81 -6.61
N LEU A 126 10.99 4.21 -6.14
CA LEU A 126 9.65 4.36 -6.70
C LEU A 126 8.89 5.57 -6.14
N TYR A 127 9.43 6.23 -5.11
CA TYR A 127 8.77 7.30 -4.37
C TYR A 127 9.55 8.62 -4.46
N PRO A 128 8.88 9.76 -4.31
CA PRO A 128 9.55 11.05 -4.11
C PRO A 128 10.53 11.00 -2.92
N SER A 129 11.65 11.71 -3.00
CA SER A 129 12.72 11.66 -1.97
C SER A 129 12.23 12.07 -0.59
N ASP A 130 11.37 13.08 -0.50
CA ASP A 130 10.76 13.55 0.74
C ASP A 130 9.84 12.49 1.39
N VAL A 131 9.24 11.61 0.59
CA VAL A 131 8.51 10.44 1.10
C VAL A 131 9.48 9.32 1.49
N ALA A 132 10.47 9.02 0.65
CA ALA A 132 11.39 7.91 0.87
C ALA A 132 12.27 8.08 2.13
N GLU A 133 12.66 9.32 2.43
CA GLU A 133 13.56 9.65 3.53
C GLU A 133 12.83 10.03 4.83
N ALA A 134 11.52 10.28 4.77
CA ALA A 134 10.76 10.64 5.95
C ALA A 134 10.72 9.48 6.96
N PRO A 135 10.72 9.76 8.28
CA PRO A 135 10.42 8.74 9.28
C PRO A 135 8.96 8.29 9.12
N LEU A 136 8.67 7.07 9.57
CA LEU A 136 7.27 6.69 9.75
C LEU A 136 6.70 7.51 10.91
N PRO A 137 5.50 8.11 10.76
CA PRO A 137 4.89 8.91 11.82
C PRO A 137 4.66 8.13 13.14
N TRP A 138 4.65 6.80 13.06
CA TRP A 138 4.34 5.89 14.16
C TRP A 138 5.48 4.92 14.52
N ALA A 139 6.66 5.04 13.90
CA ALA A 139 7.84 4.26 14.30
C ALA A 139 8.80 5.18 15.06
N ASP A 140 8.96 4.92 16.35
CA ASP A 140 9.93 5.60 17.23
C ASP A 140 11.39 5.25 16.88
#